data_AF-A0A3D4RNU3-F1
#
_entry.id   AF-A0A3D4RNU3-F1
#
_cell.length_a   1.000
_cell.length_b   1.000
_cell.length_c   1.000
_cell.angle_alpha   90.00
_cell.angle_beta   90.00
_cell.angle_gamma   90.00
#
_symmetry.space_group_name_H-M   'P 1'
#
loop_
_entity.id
_entity.type
_entity.pdbx_description
1 polymer ?
#
loop_
_entity_poly.entity_id
_entity_poly.type
_entity_poly.pdbx_seq_one_letter_code
_entity_poly.pdbx_strand_id
1 'polypeptide(L)'
;NSGKTATDGIPTVKYFADRVHLSPNYFGDMVKAETGKSAQEYIALRLFEYAKRQLQSPELTIKEVAMQTGFQHPQHFVRFFKRHAGITPTEYRRIG
;
A
#
# COMPACT_ATOMS: atom_id res chain seq x y z
N ASN A 1 -13.77 19.87 14.78
CA ASN A 1 -13.57 18.47 15.19
C ASN A 1 -13.85 17.61 13.96
N SER A 2 -12.85 17.39 13.11
CA SER A 2 -13.04 16.76 11.79
C SER A 2 -11.95 15.71 11.61
N GLY A 3 -12.37 14.45 11.42
CA GLY A 3 -11.49 13.29 11.34
C GLY A 3 -10.38 13.46 10.30
N LYS A 4 -9.14 13.28 10.74
CA LYS A 4 -7.95 13.25 9.90
C LYS A 4 -7.95 11.94 9.10
N THR A 5 -8.69 11.86 8.00
CA THR A 5 -8.57 10.75 7.04
C THR A 5 -7.41 11.05 6.08
N ALA A 6 -6.38 10.21 6.13
CA ALA A 6 -5.19 10.10 5.27
C ALA A 6 -5.04 11.17 4.15
N THR A 7 -4.31 12.25 4.43
CA THR A 7 -4.12 13.38 3.50
C THR A 7 -3.07 13.15 2.41
N ASP A 8 -2.25 12.10 2.48
CA ASP A 8 -1.01 12.05 1.68
C ASP A 8 -1.05 11.07 0.48
N GLY A 9 -2.19 10.40 0.25
CA GLY A 9 -2.36 9.46 -0.86
C GLY A 9 -1.48 8.21 -0.76
N ILE A 10 -1.33 7.49 -1.87
CA ILE A 10 -0.46 6.30 -1.93
C ILE A 10 1.01 6.75 -1.80
N PRO A 11 1.80 6.16 -0.89
CA PRO A 11 3.21 6.49 -0.75
C PRO A 11 3.97 6.34 -2.06
N THR A 12 4.74 7.36 -2.44
CA THR A 12 5.54 7.37 -3.66
C THR A 12 7.02 7.08 -3.38
N VAL A 13 7.79 6.76 -4.41
CA VAL A 13 9.26 6.64 -4.30
C VAL A 13 9.85 7.93 -3.73
N LYS A 14 9.38 9.09 -4.21
CA LYS A 14 9.81 10.40 -3.72
C LYS A 14 9.52 10.59 -2.23
N TYR A 15 8.34 10.21 -1.76
CA TYR A 15 7.98 10.31 -0.34
C TYR A 15 8.96 9.56 0.57
N PHE A 16 9.40 8.36 0.17
CA PHE A 16 10.39 7.62 0.96
C PHE A 16 11.80 8.20 0.82
N ALA A 17 12.20 8.56 -0.40
CA ALA A 17 13.51 9.16 -0.66
C ALA A 17 13.71 10.46 0.15
N ASP A 18 12.70 11.33 0.18
CA ASP A 18 12.73 12.58 0.95
C ASP A 18 12.92 12.34 2.46
N ARG A 19 12.31 11.27 3.01
CA ARG A 19 12.42 10.90 4.44
C ARG A 19 13.77 10.35 4.86
N VAL A 20 14.54 9.84 3.91
CA VAL A 20 15.91 9.35 4.14
C VAL A 20 16.96 10.30 3.54
N HIS A 21 16.54 11.51 3.13
CA HIS A 21 17.40 12.54 2.54
C HIS A 21 18.15 12.08 1.29
N LEU A 22 17.52 11.25 0.47
CA LEU A 22 18.08 10.75 -0.80
C LEU A 22 17.30 11.31 -1.99
N SER A 23 17.96 11.35 -3.16
CA SER A 23 17.24 11.57 -4.40
C SER A 23 16.36 10.35 -4.73
N PRO A 24 15.19 10.52 -5.38
CA PRO A 24 14.32 9.40 -5.76
C PRO A 24 15.01 8.35 -6.63
N ASN A 25 15.94 8.77 -7.48
CA ASN A 25 16.72 7.88 -8.35
C ASN A 25 17.69 7.05 -7.52
N TYR A 26 18.48 7.68 -6.66
CA TYR A 26 19.45 6.96 -5.82
C TYR A 26 18.76 6.01 -4.84
N PHE A 27 17.63 6.43 -4.26
CA PHE A 27 16.79 5.54 -3.46
C PHE A 27 16.27 4.36 -4.29
N GLY A 28 15.83 4.63 -5.52
CA GLY A 28 15.42 3.60 -6.48
C GLY A 28 16.49 2.56 -6.75
N ASP A 29 17.71 3.02 -7.03
CA ASP A 29 18.87 2.17 -7.31
C ASP A 29 19.26 1.32 -6.10
N MET A 30 19.28 1.92 -4.91
CA MET A 30 19.54 1.21 -3.65
C MET A 30 18.50 0.12 -3.40
N VAL A 31 17.20 0.43 -3.52
CA VAL A 31 16.14 -0.58 -3.34
C VAL A 31 16.28 -1.71 -4.35
N LYS A 32 16.62 -1.39 -5.60
CA LYS A 32 16.82 -2.40 -6.65
C LYS A 32 18.03 -3.28 -6.37
N ALA A 33 19.15 -2.71 -5.92
CA ALA A 33 20.35 -3.45 -5.57
C ALA A 33 20.08 -4.45 -4.41
N GLU A 34 19.33 -4.02 -3.39
CA GLU A 34 19.07 -4.84 -2.20
C GLU A 34 17.94 -5.88 -2.40
N THR A 35 16.91 -5.55 -3.17
CA THR A 35 15.67 -6.36 -3.26
C THR A 35 15.46 -7.05 -4.61
N GLY A 36 16.25 -6.68 -5.62
CA GLY A 36 16.06 -7.08 -7.02
C GLY A 36 14.82 -6.49 -7.69
N LYS A 37 14.11 -5.54 -7.05
CA LYS A 37 12.86 -4.95 -7.53
C LYS A 37 12.98 -3.44 -7.63
N SER A 38 12.27 -2.82 -8.57
CA SER A 38 12.19 -1.36 -8.58
C SER A 38 11.58 -0.85 -7.27
N ALA A 39 11.93 0.37 -6.86
CA ALA A 39 11.35 0.96 -5.65
C ALA A 39 9.82 1.04 -5.70
N GLN A 40 9.24 1.29 -6.87
CA GLN A 40 7.78 1.33 -7.04
C GLN A 40 7.14 -0.05 -6.81
N GLU A 41 7.72 -1.11 -7.38
CA GLU A 41 7.25 -2.49 -7.15
C GLU A 41 7.41 -2.89 -5.68
N TYR A 42 8.55 -2.54 -5.08
CA TYR A 42 8.81 -2.84 -3.68
C TYR A 42 7.81 -2.14 -2.75
N ILE A 43 7.53 -0.85 -2.98
CA ILE A 43 6.51 -0.11 -2.23
C ILE A 43 5.14 -0.77 -2.40
N ALA A 44 4.75 -1.12 -3.63
CA ALA A 44 3.48 -1.80 -3.89
C ALA A 44 3.37 -3.12 -3.15
N LEU A 45 4.43 -3.93 -3.12
CA LEU A 45 4.48 -5.19 -2.36
C LEU A 45 4.36 -4.95 -0.85
N ARG A 46 5.10 -3.98 -0.30
CA ARG A 46 5.02 -3.64 1.13
C ARG A 46 3.63 -3.13 1.51
N LEU A 47 3.01 -2.34 0.64
CA LEU A 47 1.65 -1.85 0.81
C LEU A 47 0.62 -2.97 0.74
N PHE A 48 0.81 -3.94 -0.17
CA PHE A 48 -0.02 -5.13 -0.27
C PHE A 48 0.07 -6.01 0.98
N GLU A 49 1.28 -6.27 1.48
CA GLU A 49 1.46 -7.04 2.73
C GLU A 49 0.86 -6.32 3.94
N TYR A 50 0.96 -4.99 3.98
CA TYR A 50 0.25 -4.20 4.99
C TYR A 50 -1.26 -4.36 4.87
N ALA A 51 -1.82 -4.24 3.67
CA ALA A 51 -3.25 -4.43 3.43
C ALA A 51 -3.74 -5.81 3.88
N LYS A 52 -2.99 -6.88 3.59
CA LYS A 52 -3.30 -8.24 4.05
C LYS A 52 -3.43 -8.33 5.56
N ARG A 53 -2.49 -7.74 6.31
CA ARG A 53 -2.55 -7.71 7.78
C ARG A 53 -3.76 -6.94 8.29
N GLN A 54 -4.07 -5.78 7.70
CA GLN A 54 -5.26 -5.01 8.09
C GLN A 54 -6.57 -5.73 7.75
N LEU A 55 -6.60 -6.57 6.71
CA LEU A 55 -7.80 -7.34 6.37
C LEU A 55 -8.14 -8.44 7.37
N GLN A 56 -7.16 -8.89 8.17
CA GLN A 56 -7.35 -9.89 9.24
C GLN A 56 -8.07 -9.31 10.47
N SER A 57 -8.09 -7.99 10.62
CA SER A 57 -8.88 -7.31 11.65
C SER A 57 -10.37 -7.31 11.28
N PRO A 58 -11.23 -8.04 12.01
CA PRO A 58 -12.68 -8.06 11.74
C PRO A 58 -13.37 -6.72 11.97
N GLU A 59 -12.81 -5.87 12.83
CA GLU A 59 -13.32 -4.53 13.15
C GLU A 59 -13.15 -3.52 12.01
N LEU A 60 -12.24 -3.77 11.06
CA LEU A 60 -11.98 -2.85 9.95
C LEU A 60 -12.85 -3.19 8.75
N THR A 61 -13.54 -2.21 8.20
CA THR A 61 -14.21 -2.33 6.90
C THR A 61 -13.20 -2.29 5.75
N ILE A 62 -13.55 -2.85 4.59
CA ILE A 62 -12.71 -2.77 3.38
C ILE A 62 -12.41 -1.31 2.99
N LYS A 63 -13.35 -0.40 3.25
CA LYS A 63 -13.17 1.05 3.03
C LYS A 63 -12.10 1.63 3.95
N GLU A 64 -12.11 1.27 5.23
CA GLU A 64 -11.10 1.74 6.18
C GLU A 64 -9.70 1.22 5.83
N VAL A 65 -9.60 -0.06 5.44
CA VAL A 65 -8.33 -0.62 4.95
C VAL A 65 -7.83 0.12 3.70
N ALA A 66 -8.72 0.45 2.77
CA ALA A 66 -8.38 1.25 1.59
C ALA A 66 -7.84 2.64 1.98
N MET A 67 -8.48 3.32 2.92
CA MET A 67 -8.03 4.64 3.40
C MET A 67 -6.67 4.55 4.11
N GLN A 68 -6.45 3.54 4.95
CA GLN A 68 -5.17 3.33 5.65
C GLN A 68 -4.01 3.01 4.69
N THR A 69 -4.32 2.43 3.53
CA THR A 69 -3.36 2.14 2.46
C THR A 69 -3.17 3.32 1.50
N GLY A 70 -3.80 4.47 1.75
CA GLY A 70 -3.67 5.69 0.95
C GLY A 70 -4.55 5.72 -0.30
N PHE A 71 -5.47 4.77 -0.47
CA PHE A 71 -6.44 4.80 -1.57
C PHE A 71 -7.64 5.69 -1.21
N GLN A 72 -7.82 6.77 -1.97
CA GLN A 72 -9.00 7.63 -1.83
C GLN A 72 -10.30 6.96 -2.30
N HIS A 73 -10.18 6.04 -3.27
CA HIS A 73 -11.31 5.30 -3.81
C HIS A 73 -11.17 3.80 -3.50
N PRO A 74 -12.09 3.20 -2.71
CA PRO A 74 -12.05 1.77 -2.39
C PRO A 74 -12.02 0.85 -3.61
N GLN A 75 -12.60 1.30 -4.73
CA GLN A 75 -12.60 0.57 -6.00
C GLN A 75 -11.18 0.35 -6.54
N HIS A 76 -10.31 1.36 -6.42
CA HIS A 76 -8.91 1.28 -6.82
C HIS A 76 -8.14 0.32 -5.92
N PHE A 77 -8.43 0.34 -4.61
CA PHE A 77 -7.87 -0.61 -3.65
C PHE A 77 -8.26 -2.06 -4.00
N VAL A 78 -9.54 -2.32 -4.30
CA VAL A 78 -10.00 -3.67 -4.67
C VAL A 78 -9.28 -4.16 -5.92
N ARG A 79 -9.13 -3.32 -6.95
CA ARG A 79 -8.39 -3.68 -8.17
C ARG A 79 -6.90 -3.92 -7.88
N PHE A 80 -6.29 -3.06 -7.09
CA PHE A 80 -4.91 -3.21 -6.64
C PHE A 80 -4.70 -4.53 -5.90
N PHE A 81 -5.54 -4.82 -4.91
CA PHE A 81 -5.44 -6.02 -4.10
C PHE A 81 -5.65 -7.28 -4.95
N LYS A 82 -6.68 -7.30 -5.79
CA LYS A 82 -6.96 -8.42 -6.71
C LYS A 82 -5.80 -8.69 -7.67
N ARG A 83 -5.13 -7.65 -8.16
CA ARG A 83 -3.94 -7.82 -9.02
C ARG A 83 -2.79 -8.56 -8.33
N HIS A 84 -2.64 -8.39 -7.00
CA HIS A 84 -1.56 -9.03 -6.25
C HIS A 84 -1.97 -10.37 -5.62
N ALA A 85 -3.21 -10.50 -5.14
CA ALA A 85 -3.72 -11.69 -4.47
C ALA A 85 -4.42 -12.70 -5.41
N GLY A 86 -4.82 -12.29 -6.61
CA GLY A 86 -5.70 -13.05 -7.50
C GLY A 86 -7.20 -12.98 -7.14
N ILE A 87 -7.52 -12.64 -5.90
CA ILE A 87 -8.89 -12.53 -5.35
C ILE A 87 -9.15 -11.16 -4.74
N THR A 88 -10.42 -10.79 -4.56
CA THR A 88 -10.81 -9.53 -3.94
C THR A 88 -10.49 -9.48 -2.44
N PRO A 89 -10.36 -8.28 -1.83
CA PRO A 89 -10.18 -8.13 -0.39
C PRO A 89 -11.28 -8.82 0.44
N THR A 90 -12.53 -8.75 -0.05
CA THR A 90 -13.68 -9.39 0.60
C THR A 90 -13.59 -10.91 0.56
N GLU A 91 -13.20 -11.49 -0.58
CA GLU A 91 -12.97 -12.94 -0.69
C GLU A 91 -11.80 -13.37 0.19
N TYR A 92 -10.70 -12.63 0.19
CA TYR A 92 -9.53 -12.91 1.04
C TYR A 92 -9.90 -12.97 2.52
N ARG A 93 -10.71 -12.00 3.01
CA ARG A 93 -11.20 -11.97 4.39
C ARG A 93 -12.12 -13.14 4.75
N ARG A 94 -12.84 -13.72 3.78
CA ARG A 94 -13.75 -14.85 4.06
C ARG A 94 -13.00 -16.18 4.21
N ILE A 95 -11.78 -16.27 3.67
CA ILE A 95 -10.99 -17.51 3.64
C ILE A 95 -10.06 -17.60 4.86
N GLY A 96 -9.58 -16.48 5.38
CA GLY A 96 -8.74 -16.40 6.59
C GLY A 96 -9.55 -16.13 7.83
#